data_AF-A0A5C8CCB8-F1
#
_entry.id   AF-A0A5C8CCB8-F1
#
_cell.length_a   1.000
_cell.length_b   1.000
_cell.length_c   1.000
_cell.angle_alpha   90.00
_cell.angle_beta   90.00
_cell.angle_gamma   90.00
#
_symmetry.space_group_name_H-M   'P 1'
#
loop_
_entity.id
_entity.type
_entity.pdbx_description
1 polymer ?
#
loop_
_entity_poly.entity_id
_entity_poly.type
_entity_poly.pdbx_seq_one_letter_code
_entity_poly.pdbx_strand_id
1 'polypeptide(L)'
;MGLFSWIAEKISDAAEWVVEKATNVIDFVEDKIEDVVDFFNGGRTSLGQTSTASAREISKAGAYDSETATIEETKAITKILNDIKEEYKTKLKQYEEKSIELSKEIKDKIVDMIEMELNQKSNYDPSINPFLQSEELEKEINKKFEGLGINVGEIETKFSDTITNFKRTFSSEILDHIAIGDTKCAEILKLENKKERKDKIKNYLDELVDNALNNFCDSIDEISTNSLNAIKRNINRIKKNNEESIENIKKEIEENMKLSESEIEAKRKEYDRKEDIINNFLETIK
;
A
#
# COMPACT_ATOMS: atom_id res chain seq x y z
N MET A 1 16.92 -33.10 -27.02
CA MET A 1 15.91 -32.64 -26.04
C MET A 1 14.57 -32.62 -26.77
N GLY A 2 13.56 -33.32 -26.26
CA GLY A 2 12.26 -33.40 -26.94
C GLY A 2 11.43 -32.13 -26.76
N LEU A 3 10.58 -31.82 -27.73
CA LEU A 3 9.62 -30.70 -27.74
C LEU A 3 8.89 -30.52 -26.40
N PHE A 4 8.54 -31.65 -25.77
CA PHE A 4 7.83 -31.71 -24.49
C PHE A 4 8.66 -31.28 -23.28
N SER A 5 9.98 -31.52 -23.28
CA SER A 5 10.89 -31.04 -22.24
C SER A 5 11.01 -29.52 -22.28
N TRP A 6 11.00 -28.95 -23.48
CA TRP A 6 11.11 -27.51 -23.70
C TRP A 6 9.83 -26.76 -23.30
N ILE A 7 8.64 -27.35 -23.54
CA ILE A 7 7.35 -26.78 -23.11
C ILE A 7 7.25 -26.74 -21.58
N ALA A 8 7.59 -27.84 -20.90
CA ALA A 8 7.57 -27.91 -19.44
C ALA A 8 8.54 -26.89 -18.80
N GLU A 9 9.71 -26.69 -19.41
CA GLU A 9 10.70 -25.68 -19.01
C GLU A 9 10.13 -24.26 -19.16
N LYS A 10 9.52 -23.93 -20.31
CA LYS A 10 8.96 -22.59 -20.56
C LYS A 10 7.79 -22.22 -19.64
N ILE A 11 6.95 -23.19 -19.28
CA ILE A 11 5.85 -22.95 -18.34
C ILE A 11 6.39 -22.78 -16.91
N SER A 12 7.43 -23.53 -16.54
CA SER A 12 8.13 -23.35 -15.26
C SER A 12 8.80 -21.97 -15.17
N ASP A 13 9.51 -21.57 -16.23
CA ASP A 13 10.18 -20.26 -16.34
C ASP A 13 9.18 -19.11 -16.17
N ALA A 14 8.00 -19.20 -16.80
CA ALA A 14 6.96 -18.17 -16.70
C ALA A 14 6.36 -18.09 -15.28
N ALA A 15 6.13 -19.24 -14.63
CA ALA A 15 5.62 -19.27 -13.26
C ALA A 15 6.65 -18.73 -12.25
N GLU A 16 7.92 -19.06 -12.42
CA GLU A 16 9.02 -18.59 -11.59
C GLU A 16 9.24 -17.07 -11.76
N TRP A 17 9.16 -16.58 -12.99
CA TRP A 17 9.25 -15.15 -13.32
C TRP A 17 8.16 -14.30 -12.64
N VAL A 18 6.89 -14.75 -12.66
CA VAL A 18 5.79 -14.03 -11.98
C VAL A 18 6.01 -13.98 -10.46
N VAL A 19 6.48 -15.07 -9.86
CA VAL A 19 6.75 -15.13 -8.42
C VAL A 19 7.95 -14.23 -8.04
N GLU A 20 9.00 -14.22 -8.85
CA GLU A 20 10.18 -13.37 -8.65
C GLU A 20 9.81 -11.88 -8.73
N LYS A 21 9.06 -11.47 -9.76
CA LYS A 21 8.58 -10.09 -9.91
C LYS A 21 7.72 -9.66 -8.73
N ALA A 22 6.82 -10.53 -8.31
CA ALA A 22 5.94 -10.22 -7.20
C ALA A 22 6.69 -10.10 -5.86
N THR A 23 7.71 -10.92 -5.63
CA THR A 23 8.54 -10.87 -4.42
C THR A 23 9.34 -9.58 -4.36
N ASN A 24 9.99 -9.18 -5.46
CA ASN A 24 10.77 -7.95 -5.53
C ASN A 24 9.93 -6.69 -5.23
N VAL A 25 8.67 -6.65 -5.66
CA VAL A 25 7.78 -5.52 -5.40
C VAL A 25 7.28 -5.52 -3.96
N ILE A 26 6.99 -6.70 -3.38
CA ILE A 26 6.67 -6.81 -1.95
C ILE A 26 7.83 -6.27 -1.11
N ASP A 27 9.05 -6.70 -1.39
CA ASP A 27 10.25 -6.25 -0.68
C ASP A 27 10.44 -4.73 -0.81
N PHE A 28 10.21 -4.17 -2.00
CA PHE A 28 10.25 -2.72 -2.22
C PHE A 28 9.19 -1.96 -1.41
N VAL A 29 7.95 -2.47 -1.34
CA VAL A 29 6.89 -1.82 -0.56
C VAL A 29 7.19 -1.92 0.94
N GLU A 30 7.70 -3.07 1.41
CA GLU A 30 8.12 -3.25 2.80
C GLU A 30 9.27 -2.28 3.17
N ASP A 31 10.27 -2.09 2.31
CA ASP A 31 11.34 -1.08 2.46
C ASP A 31 10.79 0.36 2.53
N LYS A 32 9.81 0.70 1.69
CA LYS A 32 9.17 2.03 1.73
C LYS A 32 8.34 2.28 2.98
N ILE A 33 7.73 1.23 3.55
CA ILE A 33 7.03 1.33 4.83
C ILE A 33 8.05 1.59 5.96
N GLU A 34 9.22 0.95 5.92
CA GLU A 34 10.30 1.21 6.87
C GLU A 34 10.82 2.65 6.76
N ASP A 35 11.04 3.16 5.54
CA ASP A 35 11.39 4.57 5.28
C ASP A 35 10.37 5.55 5.89
N VAL A 36 9.07 5.23 5.79
CA VAL A 36 8.00 6.02 6.42
C VAL A 36 8.16 5.99 7.94
N VAL A 37 8.27 4.82 8.55
CA VAL A 37 8.42 4.68 10.01
C VAL A 37 9.62 5.48 10.52
N ASP A 38 10.76 5.40 9.84
CA ASP A 38 11.97 6.14 10.19
C ASP A 38 11.81 7.65 10.03
N PHE A 39 11.17 8.11 8.95
CA PHE A 39 10.85 9.52 8.76
C PHE A 39 9.98 10.07 9.91
N PHE A 40 8.96 9.31 10.31
CA PHE A 40 8.07 9.68 11.42
C PHE A 40 8.78 9.67 12.77
N ASN A 41 9.68 8.71 13.02
CA ASN A 41 10.50 8.67 14.23
C ASN A 41 11.47 9.87 14.31
N GLY A 42 12.08 10.23 13.18
CA GLY A 42 12.86 11.47 13.06
C GLY A 42 12.00 12.72 13.30
N GLY A 43 10.77 12.70 12.79
CA GLY A 43 9.77 13.75 13.00
C GLY A 43 9.38 13.96 14.45
N ARG A 44 9.06 12.88 15.16
CA ARG A 44 8.82 12.89 16.61
C ARG A 44 9.96 13.53 17.38
N THR A 45 11.20 13.17 17.03
CA THR A 45 12.37 13.72 17.70
C THR A 45 12.49 15.23 17.46
N SER A 46 12.33 15.68 16.22
CA SER A 46 12.41 17.10 15.85
C SER A 46 11.27 17.95 16.44
N LEU A 47 10.05 17.41 16.46
CA LEU A 47 8.88 18.06 17.05
C LEU A 47 8.97 18.07 18.57
N GLY A 48 9.47 17.00 19.20
CA GLY A 48 9.73 16.95 20.65
C GLY A 48 10.81 17.94 21.12
N GLN A 49 11.77 18.27 20.26
CA GLN A 49 12.68 19.40 20.51
C GLN A 49 11.94 20.74 20.50
N THR A 50 10.98 20.92 19.59
CA THR A 50 10.08 22.09 19.57
C THR A 50 9.26 22.12 20.85
N SER A 51 8.58 21.04 21.24
CA SER A 51 7.84 20.93 22.51
C SER A 51 8.70 21.35 23.70
N THR A 52 9.95 20.89 23.73
CA THR A 52 10.89 21.21 24.81
C THR A 52 11.25 22.70 24.84
N ALA A 53 11.43 23.34 23.68
CA ALA A 53 11.70 24.77 23.57
C ALA A 53 10.47 25.59 23.97
N SER A 54 9.30 25.28 23.39
CA SER A 54 8.01 25.90 23.70
C SER A 54 7.68 25.83 25.18
N ALA A 55 7.88 24.66 25.80
CA ALA A 55 7.68 24.45 27.22
C ALA A 55 8.58 25.34 28.09
N ARG A 56 9.83 25.55 27.67
CA ARG A 56 10.74 26.47 28.38
C ARG A 56 10.23 27.89 28.29
N GLU A 57 9.79 28.35 27.13
CA GLU A 57 9.26 29.72 26.98
C GLU A 57 7.99 29.94 27.81
N ILE A 58 7.01 29.04 27.73
CA ILE A 58 5.79 29.10 28.55
C ILE A 58 6.12 29.12 30.05
N SER A 59 7.08 28.30 30.48
CA SER A 59 7.48 28.25 31.90
C SER A 59 8.06 29.58 32.43
N LYS A 60 8.60 30.45 31.57
CA LYS A 60 9.17 31.75 31.98
C LYS A 60 8.09 32.80 32.25
N ALA A 61 6.89 32.65 31.68
CA ALA A 61 5.82 33.65 31.74
C ALA A 61 5.14 33.80 33.12
N GLY A 62 5.48 32.93 34.08
CA GLY A 62 4.73 32.82 35.34
C GLY A 62 3.49 31.93 35.20
N ALA A 63 2.75 31.74 36.28
CA ALA A 63 1.44 31.09 36.22
C ALA A 63 0.42 32.06 35.62
N TYR A 64 -0.56 31.51 34.91
CA TYR A 64 -1.62 32.27 34.28
C TYR A 64 -2.99 31.63 34.57
N ASP A 65 -3.89 32.41 35.16
CA ASP A 65 -5.30 32.05 35.33
C ASP A 65 -6.17 33.11 34.67
N SER A 66 -6.96 32.72 33.66
CA SER A 66 -7.85 33.62 32.92
C SER A 66 -8.91 34.29 33.79
N GLU A 67 -9.23 33.73 34.97
CA GLU A 67 -10.23 34.29 35.89
C GLU A 67 -9.69 35.48 36.70
N THR A 68 -8.37 35.52 36.94
CA THR A 68 -7.73 36.53 37.80
C THR A 68 -6.66 37.36 37.09
N ALA A 69 -6.23 36.96 35.89
CA ALA A 69 -5.17 37.62 35.15
C ALA A 69 -5.58 39.02 34.67
N THR A 70 -4.59 39.90 34.65
CA THR A 70 -4.69 41.22 34.02
C THR A 70 -4.77 41.09 32.49
N ILE A 71 -5.18 42.19 31.85
CA ILE A 71 -5.20 42.29 30.39
C ILE A 71 -3.79 42.14 29.81
N GLU A 72 -2.79 42.70 30.50
CA GLU A 72 -1.38 42.65 30.12
C GLU A 72 -0.82 41.23 30.20
N GLU A 73 -1.11 40.49 31.28
CA GLU A 73 -0.74 39.07 31.42
C GLU A 73 -1.40 38.21 30.34
N THR A 74 -2.69 38.45 30.07
CA THR A 74 -3.42 37.74 29.00
C THR A 74 -2.81 38.01 27.62
N LYS A 75 -2.45 39.26 27.32
CA LYS A 75 -1.75 39.60 26.07
C LYS A 75 -0.38 38.95 25.98
N ALA A 76 0.37 38.92 27.09
CA ALA A 76 1.70 38.32 27.14
C ALA A 76 1.65 36.81 26.87
N ILE A 77 0.77 36.07 27.53
CA ILE A 77 0.67 34.62 27.33
C ILE A 77 0.12 34.29 25.93
N THR A 78 -0.87 35.06 25.44
CA THR A 78 -1.40 34.89 24.09
C THR A 78 -0.32 35.08 23.03
N LYS A 79 0.56 36.07 23.22
CA LYS A 79 1.70 36.29 22.34
C LYS A 79 2.66 35.08 22.35
N ILE A 80 3.02 34.58 23.52
CA ILE A 80 3.91 33.40 23.65
C ILE A 80 3.31 32.18 22.93
N LEU A 81 2.02 31.92 23.11
CA LEU A 81 1.35 30.79 22.45
C LEU A 81 1.31 30.98 20.93
N ASN A 82 1.05 32.19 20.43
CA ASN A 82 1.07 32.47 19.00
C ASN A 82 2.47 32.32 18.38
N ASP A 83 3.50 32.80 19.08
CA ASP A 83 4.90 32.64 18.63
C ASP A 83 5.24 31.14 18.51
N ILE A 84 4.81 30.33 19.49
CA ILE A 84 4.96 28.86 19.45
C ILE A 84 4.18 28.24 18.30
N LYS A 85 2.95 28.68 18.02
CA LYS A 85 2.16 28.17 16.87
C LYS A 85 2.90 28.39 15.55
N GLU A 86 3.48 29.57 15.34
CA GLU A 86 4.22 29.87 14.12
C GLU A 86 5.50 29.03 14.01
N GLU A 87 6.19 28.73 15.10
CA GLU A 87 7.33 27.78 15.10
C GLU A 87 6.91 26.36 14.68
N TYR A 88 5.77 25.89 15.19
CA TYR A 88 5.22 24.58 14.82
C TYR A 88 4.81 24.52 13.35
N LYS A 89 4.12 25.55 12.86
CA LYS A 89 3.49 25.59 11.54
C LYS A 89 4.44 25.24 10.39
N THR A 90 5.67 25.76 10.42
CA THR A 90 6.66 25.44 9.38
C THR A 90 7.08 23.97 9.44
N LYS A 91 7.35 23.44 10.63
CA LYS A 91 7.74 22.03 10.80
C LYS A 91 6.60 21.08 10.44
N LEU A 92 5.39 21.37 10.93
CA LEU A 92 4.20 20.56 10.65
C LEU A 92 3.93 20.49 9.15
N LYS A 93 4.05 21.61 8.43
CA LYS A 93 3.91 21.61 6.97
C LYS A 93 4.93 20.72 6.26
N GLN A 94 6.20 20.73 6.70
CA GLN A 94 7.23 19.86 6.12
C GLN A 94 6.92 18.37 6.34
N TYR A 95 6.50 18.01 7.56
CA TYR A 95 6.10 16.64 7.87
C TYR A 95 4.84 16.24 7.12
N GLU A 96 3.87 17.13 6.97
CA GLU A 96 2.66 16.92 6.18
C GLU A 96 3.02 16.57 4.72
N GLU A 97 3.78 17.45 4.06
CA GLU A 97 4.14 17.31 2.65
C GLU A 97 4.90 16.00 2.39
N LYS A 98 5.90 15.69 3.22
CA LYS A 98 6.72 14.49 3.03
C LYS A 98 5.98 13.20 3.36
N SER A 99 5.10 13.22 4.36
CA SER A 99 4.25 12.06 4.67
C SER A 99 3.28 11.74 3.54
N ILE A 100 2.72 12.77 2.91
CA ILE A 100 1.84 12.63 1.75
C ILE A 100 2.61 12.10 0.54
N GLU A 101 3.84 12.57 0.31
CA GLU A 101 4.72 12.08 -0.78
C GLU A 101 4.98 10.59 -0.63
N LEU A 102 5.47 10.14 0.52
CA LEU A 102 5.77 8.72 0.77
C LEU A 102 4.52 7.84 0.67
N SER A 103 3.38 8.31 1.18
CA SER A 103 2.12 7.57 1.11
C SER A 103 1.64 7.38 -0.33
N LYS A 104 1.88 8.36 -1.21
CA LYS A 104 1.59 8.23 -2.64
C LYS A 104 2.52 7.23 -3.31
N GLU A 105 3.81 7.25 -2.99
CA GLU A 105 4.78 6.28 -3.52
C GLU A 105 4.38 4.84 -3.16
N ILE A 106 4.01 4.58 -1.90
CA ILE A 106 3.52 3.26 -1.45
C ILE A 106 2.27 2.86 -2.23
N LYS A 107 1.28 3.75 -2.31
CA LYS A 107 0.04 3.51 -3.05
C LYS A 107 0.31 3.18 -4.52
N ASP A 108 1.07 4.03 -5.22
CA ASP A 108 1.38 3.87 -6.64
C ASP A 108 2.08 2.52 -6.88
N LYS A 109 2.98 2.10 -5.98
CA LYS A 109 3.66 0.80 -6.08
C LYS A 109 2.75 -0.39 -5.86
N ILE A 110 1.83 -0.32 -4.90
CA ILE A 110 0.81 -1.35 -4.68
C ILE A 110 -0.09 -1.45 -5.92
N VAL A 111 -0.51 -0.32 -6.48
CA VAL A 111 -1.35 -0.28 -7.69
C VAL A 111 -0.60 -0.86 -8.89
N ASP A 112 0.62 -0.39 -9.16
CA ASP A 112 1.49 -0.91 -10.23
C ASP A 112 1.65 -2.43 -10.13
N MET A 113 1.81 -2.97 -8.91
CA MET A 113 1.91 -4.42 -8.70
C MET A 113 0.66 -5.18 -9.14
N ILE A 114 -0.52 -4.65 -8.79
CA ILE A 114 -1.80 -5.27 -9.12
C ILE A 114 -2.06 -5.17 -10.63
N GLU A 115 -1.76 -4.02 -11.23
CA GLU A 115 -2.03 -3.75 -12.64
C GLU A 115 -1.02 -4.40 -13.59
N MET A 116 0.28 -4.30 -13.29
CA MET A 116 1.33 -4.74 -14.20
C MET A 116 1.68 -6.22 -14.06
N GLU A 117 1.72 -6.78 -12.84
CA GLU A 117 2.27 -8.14 -12.64
C GLU A 117 1.17 -9.20 -12.52
N LEU A 118 -0.04 -8.80 -12.14
CA LEU A 118 -1.12 -9.74 -11.83
C LEU A 118 -2.30 -9.70 -12.83
N ASN A 119 -2.43 -8.62 -13.61
CA ASN A 119 -3.38 -8.51 -14.71
C ASN A 119 -2.75 -8.73 -16.10
N GLN A 120 -1.50 -9.18 -16.18
CA GLN A 120 -0.87 -9.54 -17.45
C GLN A 120 -1.63 -10.70 -18.11
N LYS A 121 -2.30 -10.41 -19.24
CA LYS A 121 -2.63 -11.45 -20.22
C LYS A 121 -1.32 -12.08 -20.66
N SER A 122 -1.20 -13.40 -20.55
CA SER A 122 -0.06 -14.17 -21.07
C SER A 122 0.29 -13.71 -22.50
N ASN A 123 1.51 -13.20 -22.70
CA ASN A 123 2.08 -12.86 -24.01
C ASN A 123 2.68 -14.12 -24.68
N TYR A 124 1.96 -15.24 -24.64
CA TYR A 124 2.36 -16.45 -25.36
C TYR A 124 2.09 -16.25 -26.88
N ASP A 125 3.14 -16.38 -27.70
CA ASP A 125 3.05 -16.32 -29.16
C ASP A 125 2.72 -17.74 -29.71
N PRO A 126 1.52 -17.94 -30.28
CA PRO A 126 1.06 -19.24 -30.77
C PRO A 126 1.87 -19.75 -31.98
N SER A 127 2.65 -18.89 -32.64
CA SER A 127 3.41 -19.26 -33.83
C SER A 127 4.56 -20.24 -33.57
N ILE A 128 4.87 -20.54 -32.30
CA ILE A 128 6.04 -21.33 -31.90
C ILE A 128 5.76 -22.86 -31.88
N ASN A 129 4.50 -23.33 -31.96
CA ASN A 129 4.23 -24.78 -32.11
C ASN A 129 2.85 -25.13 -32.71
N PRO A 130 2.78 -25.65 -33.96
CA PRO A 130 1.52 -26.01 -34.62
C PRO A 130 0.76 -27.21 -34.04
N PHE A 131 1.39 -28.03 -33.17
CA PHE A 131 0.81 -29.30 -32.71
C PHE A 131 0.01 -29.21 -31.39
N LEU A 132 -0.08 -28.03 -30.77
CA LEU A 132 -0.77 -27.80 -29.49
C LEU A 132 -2.11 -27.07 -29.62
N GLN A 133 -2.69 -27.02 -30.82
CA GLN A 133 -4.01 -26.41 -31.02
C GLN A 133 -5.11 -27.19 -30.28
N SER A 134 -5.29 -26.92 -29.00
CA SER A 134 -6.62 -26.81 -28.47
C SER A 134 -6.79 -25.39 -27.99
N GLU A 135 -7.41 -24.59 -28.86
CA GLU A 135 -7.97 -23.28 -28.54
C GLU A 135 -8.82 -23.33 -27.24
N GLU A 136 -9.28 -24.53 -26.86
CA GLU A 136 -9.99 -24.89 -25.63
C GLU A 136 -9.08 -24.95 -24.39
N LEU A 137 -7.87 -25.53 -24.48
CA LEU A 137 -6.84 -25.48 -23.41
C LEU A 137 -6.26 -24.07 -23.30
N GLU A 138 -6.09 -23.37 -24.42
CA GLU A 138 -5.64 -21.98 -24.47
C GLU A 138 -6.69 -21.02 -23.86
N LYS A 139 -7.99 -21.26 -24.13
CA LYS A 139 -9.11 -20.57 -23.47
C LYS A 139 -9.23 -20.97 -21.99
N GLU A 140 -8.97 -22.21 -21.59
CA GLU A 140 -8.99 -22.63 -20.18
C GLU A 140 -7.83 -22.04 -19.37
N ILE A 141 -6.62 -22.04 -19.92
CA ILE A 141 -5.43 -21.41 -19.32
C ILE A 141 -5.71 -19.91 -19.17
N ASN A 142 -6.18 -19.23 -20.22
CA ASN A 142 -6.48 -17.80 -20.16
C ASN A 142 -7.72 -17.44 -19.34
N LYS A 143 -8.75 -18.30 -19.23
CA LYS A 143 -9.91 -18.10 -18.33
C LYS A 143 -9.56 -18.31 -16.86
N LYS A 144 -8.62 -19.19 -16.52
CA LYS A 144 -8.25 -19.48 -15.12
C LYS A 144 -7.41 -18.39 -14.46
N PHE A 145 -6.99 -17.37 -15.21
CA PHE A 145 -6.49 -16.08 -14.71
C PHE A 145 -7.64 -15.07 -14.49
N GLU A 146 -8.83 -15.52 -14.09
CA GLU A 146 -9.89 -14.64 -13.61
C GLU A 146 -9.35 -13.72 -12.50
N GLY A 147 -9.51 -12.42 -12.71
CA GLY A 147 -8.85 -11.34 -11.98
C GLY A 147 -8.86 -11.53 -10.46
N LEU A 148 -7.85 -10.98 -9.80
CA LEU A 148 -7.49 -11.26 -8.41
C LEU A 148 -8.56 -10.98 -7.34
N GLY A 149 -9.70 -10.39 -7.72
CA GLY A 149 -10.69 -9.88 -6.79
C GLY A 149 -10.15 -8.77 -5.88
N ILE A 150 -8.95 -8.24 -6.17
CA ILE A 150 -8.40 -7.08 -5.49
C ILE A 150 -8.99 -5.85 -6.16
N ASN A 151 -9.80 -5.11 -5.41
CA ASN A 151 -10.40 -3.89 -5.89
C ASN A 151 -9.38 -2.74 -5.79
N VAL A 152 -8.62 -2.53 -6.87
CA VAL A 152 -7.64 -1.44 -6.98
C VAL A 152 -8.28 -0.09 -6.65
N GLY A 153 -9.48 0.16 -7.18
CA GLY A 153 -10.21 1.40 -6.91
C GLY A 153 -10.56 1.60 -5.44
N GLU A 154 -10.81 0.53 -4.69
CA GLU A 154 -11.02 0.61 -3.23
C GLU A 154 -9.73 0.97 -2.50
N ILE A 155 -8.59 0.39 -2.90
CA ILE A 155 -7.27 0.69 -2.33
C ILE A 155 -6.93 2.17 -2.58
N GLU A 156 -7.07 2.62 -3.84
CA GLU A 156 -6.83 4.02 -4.22
C GLU A 156 -7.71 4.99 -3.44
N THR A 157 -8.99 4.65 -3.25
CA THR A 157 -9.94 5.46 -2.48
C THR A 157 -9.50 5.55 -1.02
N LYS A 158 -9.17 4.43 -0.37
CA LYS A 158 -8.70 4.39 1.03
C LYS A 158 -7.44 5.22 1.25
N PHE A 159 -6.45 5.11 0.37
CA PHE A 159 -5.26 5.96 0.43
C PHE A 159 -5.60 7.44 0.24
N SER A 160 -6.42 7.75 -0.76
CA SER A 160 -6.80 9.14 -1.08
C SER A 160 -7.57 9.81 0.06
N ASP A 161 -8.50 9.09 0.68
CA ASP A 161 -9.29 9.56 1.82
C ASP A 161 -8.40 9.78 3.04
N THR A 162 -7.50 8.83 3.35
CA THR A 162 -6.54 8.93 4.45
C THR A 162 -5.61 10.13 4.29
N ILE A 163 -5.02 10.29 3.10
CA ILE A 163 -4.14 11.42 2.75
C ILE A 163 -4.90 12.75 2.83
N THR A 164 -6.13 12.79 2.32
CA THR A 164 -6.97 13.99 2.32
C THR A 164 -7.37 14.38 3.74
N ASN A 165 -7.74 13.41 4.58
CA ASN A 165 -8.08 13.67 5.97
C ASN A 165 -6.87 14.21 6.72
N PHE A 166 -5.72 13.54 6.62
CA PHE A 166 -4.47 13.98 7.26
C PHE A 166 -4.09 15.40 6.86
N LYS A 167 -4.10 15.71 5.56
CA LYS A 167 -3.84 17.08 5.07
C LYS A 167 -4.79 18.13 5.66
N ARG A 168 -6.03 17.74 5.97
CA ARG A 168 -7.05 18.67 6.51
C ARG A 168 -6.91 18.86 8.01
N THR A 169 -6.47 17.83 8.75
CA THR A 169 -6.56 17.83 10.22
C THR A 169 -5.22 17.88 10.93
N PHE A 170 -4.12 17.38 10.33
CA PHE A 170 -2.84 17.21 11.01
C PHE A 170 -2.34 18.47 11.72
N SER A 171 -2.30 19.59 10.99
CA SER A 171 -1.83 20.85 11.57
C SER A 171 -2.81 21.41 12.61
N SER A 172 -4.13 21.31 12.38
CA SER A 172 -5.13 21.88 13.31
C SER A 172 -5.27 21.06 14.59
N GLU A 173 -5.14 19.73 14.52
CA GLU A 173 -5.10 18.82 15.67
C GLU A 173 -3.96 19.12 16.66
N ILE A 174 -2.98 19.93 16.25
CA ILE A 174 -1.89 20.39 17.11
C ILE A 174 -2.08 21.88 17.41
N LEU A 175 -2.17 22.72 16.37
CA LEU A 175 -2.13 24.18 16.52
C LEU A 175 -3.35 24.75 17.23
N ASP A 176 -4.55 24.17 17.07
CA ASP A 176 -5.75 24.72 17.70
C ASP A 176 -5.73 24.53 19.22
N HIS A 177 -5.05 23.49 19.69
CA HIS A 177 -4.88 23.14 21.10
C HIS A 177 -3.81 23.98 21.83
N ILE A 178 -2.96 24.72 21.11
CA ILE A 178 -1.97 25.64 21.70
C ILE A 178 -2.64 26.99 21.98
N ALA A 179 -3.67 27.02 22.83
CA ALA A 179 -4.46 28.23 23.07
C ALA A 179 -4.91 28.35 24.52
N ILE A 180 -5.09 29.58 25.00
CA ILE A 180 -5.68 29.83 26.33
C ILE A 180 -7.13 29.33 26.46
N GLY A 181 -7.82 29.14 25.33
CA GLY A 181 -9.18 28.60 25.29
C GLY A 181 -9.22 27.07 25.30
N ASP A 182 -8.08 26.39 25.11
CA ASP A 182 -8.01 24.94 25.22
C ASP A 182 -7.95 24.54 26.71
N THR A 183 -8.83 23.63 27.12
CA THR A 183 -9.00 23.29 28.54
C THR A 183 -7.74 22.72 29.16
N LYS A 184 -7.09 21.74 28.51
CA LYS A 184 -5.86 21.13 29.02
C LYS A 184 -4.72 22.15 29.06
N CYS A 185 -4.57 22.97 28.02
CA CYS A 185 -3.56 24.03 27.98
C CYS A 185 -3.78 25.03 29.12
N ALA A 186 -5.01 25.50 29.31
CA ALA A 186 -5.38 26.45 30.36
C ALA A 186 -5.10 25.90 31.76
N GLU A 187 -5.45 24.64 32.04
CA GLU A 187 -5.15 23.99 33.32
C GLU A 187 -3.65 23.94 33.62
N ILE A 188 -2.83 23.64 32.61
CA ILE A 188 -1.37 23.60 32.76
C ILE A 188 -0.81 25.01 33.03
N LEU A 189 -1.35 26.04 32.38
CA LEU A 189 -0.90 27.43 32.54
C LEU A 189 -1.11 27.93 33.98
N LYS A 190 -2.14 27.46 34.70
CA LYS A 190 -2.43 27.82 36.09
C LYS A 190 -1.40 27.30 37.10
N LEU A 191 -0.59 26.31 36.75
CA LEU A 191 0.35 25.68 37.69
C LEU A 191 1.41 26.67 38.16
N GLU A 192 1.49 26.94 39.47
CA GLU A 192 2.50 27.85 40.06
C GLU A 192 3.94 27.32 39.92
N ASN A 193 4.11 26.01 40.09
CA ASN A 193 5.42 25.40 40.04
C ASN A 193 5.96 25.42 38.60
N LYS A 194 6.99 26.25 38.37
CA LYS A 194 7.63 26.41 37.06
C LYS A 194 8.10 25.10 36.44
N LYS A 195 8.68 24.19 37.24
CA LYS A 195 9.20 22.90 36.74
C LYS A 195 8.04 22.00 36.32
N GLU A 196 7.02 21.89 37.17
CA GLU A 196 5.83 21.10 36.87
C GLU A 196 5.09 21.61 35.62
N ARG A 197 4.89 22.93 35.53
CA ARG A 197 4.28 23.59 34.36
C ARG A 197 5.04 23.27 33.08
N LYS A 198 6.38 23.36 33.11
CA LYS A 198 7.24 23.02 31.98
C LYS A 198 7.10 21.55 31.57
N ASP A 199 7.14 20.63 32.53
CA ASP A 199 7.10 19.20 32.22
C ASP A 199 5.71 18.80 31.69
N LYS A 200 4.63 19.35 32.27
CA LYS A 200 3.25 19.12 31.83
C LYS A 200 2.97 19.68 30.43
N ILE A 201 3.40 20.91 30.13
CA ILE A 201 3.16 21.49 28.81
C ILE A 201 3.97 20.78 27.72
N LYS A 202 5.21 20.34 28.03
CA LYS A 202 5.99 19.52 27.10
C LYS A 202 5.25 18.22 26.77
N ASN A 203 4.84 17.49 27.80
CA ASN A 203 4.14 16.21 27.62
C ASN A 203 2.82 16.40 26.86
N TYR A 204 2.10 17.49 27.10
CA TYR A 204 0.88 17.78 26.36
C TYR A 204 1.13 18.03 24.87
N LEU A 205 2.15 18.83 24.53
CA LEU A 205 2.53 19.07 23.14
C LEU A 205 3.01 17.78 22.45
N ASP A 206 3.79 16.95 23.15
CA ASP A 206 4.24 15.65 22.63
C ASP A 206 3.04 14.71 22.40
N GLU A 207 2.06 14.68 23.31
CA GLU A 207 0.83 13.88 23.16
C GLU A 207 0.03 14.30 21.92
N LEU A 208 -0.12 15.61 21.66
CA LEU A 208 -0.80 16.12 20.46
C LEU A 208 -0.09 15.66 19.18
N VAL A 209 1.24 15.79 19.14
CA VAL A 209 2.06 15.35 18.00
C VAL A 209 1.96 13.84 17.80
N ASP A 210 2.11 13.06 18.88
CA ASP A 210 2.09 11.60 18.80
C ASP A 210 0.74 11.08 18.34
N ASN A 211 -0.36 11.63 18.85
CA ASN A 211 -1.71 11.25 18.41
C ASN A 211 -1.93 11.53 16.92
N ALA A 212 -1.57 12.74 16.47
CA ALA A 212 -1.78 13.15 15.08
C ALA A 212 -0.93 12.30 14.09
N LEU A 213 0.30 11.95 14.47
CA LEU A 213 1.18 11.11 13.66
C LEU A 213 0.76 9.63 13.69
N ASN A 214 0.44 9.06 14.87
CA ASN A 214 0.05 7.65 15.01
C ASN A 214 -1.20 7.32 14.20
N ASN A 215 -2.25 8.15 14.30
CA ASN A 215 -3.50 7.91 13.59
C ASN A 215 -3.29 7.78 12.07
N PHE A 216 -2.39 8.59 11.51
CA PHE A 216 -2.06 8.53 10.09
C PHE A 216 -1.18 7.31 9.75
N CYS A 217 -0.10 7.08 10.51
CA CYS A 217 0.78 5.93 10.30
C CYS A 217 0.02 4.61 10.37
N ASP A 218 -0.83 4.44 11.38
CA ASP A 218 -1.61 3.22 11.59
C ASP A 218 -2.57 2.97 10.42
N SER A 219 -3.18 4.03 9.89
CA SER A 219 -4.07 3.93 8.71
C SER A 219 -3.30 3.50 7.46
N ILE A 220 -2.12 4.08 7.21
CA ILE A 220 -1.29 3.72 6.05
C ILE A 220 -0.75 2.29 6.19
N ASP A 221 -0.30 1.89 7.38
CA ASP A 221 0.19 0.54 7.66
C ASP A 221 -0.92 -0.50 7.46
N GLU A 222 -2.12 -0.24 7.98
CA GLU A 222 -3.27 -1.13 7.82
C GLU A 222 -3.64 -1.33 6.34
N ILE A 223 -3.75 -0.23 5.57
CA ILE A 223 -4.09 -0.31 4.14
C ILE A 223 -3.02 -1.07 3.38
N SER A 224 -1.74 -0.78 3.64
CA SER A 224 -0.60 -1.40 2.96
C SER A 224 -0.52 -2.89 3.28
N THR A 225 -0.58 -3.25 4.56
CA THR A 225 -0.56 -4.65 5.03
C THR A 225 -1.73 -5.45 4.47
N ASN A 226 -2.94 -4.91 4.48
CA ASN A 226 -4.11 -5.59 3.91
C ASN A 226 -3.96 -5.81 2.40
N SER A 227 -3.44 -4.81 1.68
CA SER A 227 -3.20 -4.89 0.23
C SER A 227 -2.13 -5.93 -0.09
N LEU A 228 -0.99 -5.89 0.60
CA LEU A 228 0.10 -6.86 0.44
C LEU A 228 -0.36 -8.28 0.78
N ASN A 229 -1.17 -8.47 1.84
CA ASN A 229 -1.73 -9.77 2.18
C ASN A 229 -2.69 -10.29 1.09
N ALA A 230 -3.52 -9.42 0.52
CA ALA A 230 -4.40 -9.79 -0.59
C ALA A 230 -3.59 -10.21 -1.83
N ILE A 231 -2.52 -9.48 -2.12
CA ILE A 231 -1.57 -9.79 -3.20
C ILE A 231 -0.87 -11.14 -2.93
N LYS A 232 -0.27 -11.33 -1.75
CA LYS A 232 0.40 -12.59 -1.34
C LYS A 232 -0.51 -13.81 -1.49
N ARG A 233 -1.76 -13.72 -1.02
CA ARG A 233 -2.76 -14.80 -1.18
C ARG A 233 -3.04 -15.11 -2.65
N ASN A 234 -3.12 -14.09 -3.48
CA ASN A 234 -3.42 -14.22 -4.90
C ASN A 234 -2.26 -14.83 -5.69
N ILE A 235 -1.02 -14.41 -5.42
CA ILE A 235 0.18 -15.02 -5.99
C ILE A 235 0.22 -16.51 -5.65
N ASN A 236 -0.03 -16.86 -4.38
CA ASN A 236 -0.08 -18.26 -3.96
C ASN A 236 -1.18 -19.05 -4.68
N ARG A 237 -2.34 -18.45 -4.92
CA ARG A 237 -3.43 -19.05 -5.69
C ARG A 237 -3.02 -19.29 -7.15
N ILE A 238 -2.42 -18.29 -7.80
CA ILE A 238 -1.92 -18.42 -9.18
C ILE A 238 -0.85 -19.50 -9.26
N LYS A 239 0.12 -19.50 -8.36
CA LYS A 239 1.17 -20.52 -8.28
C LYS A 239 0.57 -21.92 -8.19
N LYS A 240 -0.36 -22.14 -7.26
CA LYS A 240 -1.02 -23.44 -7.08
C LYS A 240 -1.81 -23.86 -8.32
N ASN A 241 -2.59 -22.95 -8.91
CA ASN A 241 -3.35 -23.23 -10.14
C ASN A 241 -2.42 -23.60 -11.30
N ASN A 242 -1.27 -22.94 -11.42
CA ASN A 242 -0.26 -23.23 -12.43
C ASN A 242 0.40 -24.59 -12.19
N GLU A 243 0.75 -24.92 -10.95
CA GLU A 243 1.28 -26.24 -10.58
C GLU A 243 0.30 -27.37 -10.93
N GLU A 244 -0.98 -27.22 -10.58
CA GLU A 244 -2.04 -28.18 -10.92
C GLU A 244 -2.23 -28.31 -12.44
N SER A 245 -2.16 -27.19 -13.17
CA SER A 245 -2.28 -27.19 -14.64
C SER A 245 -1.09 -27.90 -15.29
N ILE A 246 0.13 -27.65 -14.81
CA ILE A 246 1.33 -28.35 -15.27
C ILE A 246 1.22 -29.86 -15.00
N GLU A 247 0.72 -30.25 -13.82
CA GLU A 247 0.56 -31.66 -13.47
C GLU A 247 -0.47 -32.35 -14.39
N ASN A 248 -1.58 -31.70 -14.68
CA ASN A 248 -2.59 -32.21 -15.60
C ASN A 248 -2.05 -32.34 -17.03
N ILE A 249 -1.32 -31.34 -17.52
CA ILE A 249 -0.66 -31.40 -18.84
C ILE A 249 0.35 -32.57 -18.88
N LYS A 250 1.15 -32.75 -17.82
CA LYS A 250 2.08 -33.89 -17.73
C LYS A 250 1.35 -35.24 -17.81
N LYS A 251 0.23 -35.39 -17.08
CA LYS A 251 -0.60 -36.61 -17.12
C LYS A 251 -1.18 -36.85 -18.51
N GLU A 252 -1.73 -35.82 -19.15
CA GLU A 252 -2.29 -35.95 -20.49
C GLU A 252 -1.22 -36.34 -21.52
N ILE A 253 -0.02 -35.77 -21.42
CA ILE A 253 1.12 -36.16 -22.26
C ILE A 253 1.49 -37.63 -22.03
N GLU A 254 1.60 -38.08 -20.78
CA GLU A 254 1.91 -39.48 -20.46
C GLU A 254 0.84 -40.46 -20.96
N GLU A 255 -0.44 -40.08 -20.91
CA GLU A 255 -1.54 -40.86 -21.46
C GLU A 255 -1.50 -40.90 -22.99
N ASN A 256 -1.25 -39.75 -23.63
CA ASN A 256 -1.11 -39.65 -25.08
C ASN A 256 0.08 -40.45 -25.62
N MET A 257 1.18 -40.55 -24.85
CA MET A 257 2.33 -41.40 -25.20
C MET A 257 2.02 -42.90 -25.20
N LYS A 258 0.92 -43.33 -24.56
CA LYS A 258 0.49 -44.73 -24.49
C LYS A 258 -0.54 -45.10 -25.57
N LEU A 259 -1.01 -44.12 -26.35
CA LEU A 259 -2.00 -44.34 -27.40
C LEU A 259 -1.42 -45.14 -28.57
N SER A 260 -2.24 -46.01 -29.13
CA SER A 260 -1.96 -46.73 -30.38
C SER A 260 -2.10 -45.82 -31.60
N GLU A 261 -1.51 -46.23 -32.72
CA GLU A 261 -1.56 -45.51 -34.01
C GLU A 261 -2.99 -45.16 -34.46
N SER A 262 -3.95 -46.08 -34.24
CA SER A 262 -5.38 -45.86 -34.54
C SER A 262 -6.06 -44.83 -33.64
N GLU A 263 -5.61 -44.71 -32.39
CA GLU A 263 -6.17 -43.74 -31.44
C GLU A 263 -5.61 -42.34 -31.68
N ILE A 264 -4.35 -42.24 -32.10
CA ILE A 264 -3.71 -40.99 -32.54
C ILE A 264 -4.43 -40.43 -33.78
N GLU A 265 -4.74 -41.28 -34.76
CA GLU A 265 -5.48 -40.91 -35.97
C GLU A 265 -6.91 -40.43 -35.67
N ALA A 266 -7.57 -41.02 -34.65
CA ALA A 266 -8.90 -40.62 -34.22
C ALA A 266 -8.91 -39.23 -33.55
N LYS A 267 -7.93 -38.95 -32.66
CA LYS A 267 -7.77 -37.62 -32.07
C LYS A 267 -7.48 -36.55 -33.13
N ARG A 268 -6.64 -36.86 -34.14
CA ARG A 268 -6.36 -35.95 -35.26
C ARG A 268 -7.63 -35.51 -35.99
N LYS A 269 -8.51 -36.46 -36.33
CA LYS A 269 -9.79 -36.18 -36.99
C LYS A 269 -10.77 -35.37 -36.13
N GLU A 270 -10.68 -35.49 -34.81
CA GLU A 270 -11.49 -34.68 -33.89
C GLU A 270 -11.02 -33.23 -33.88
N TYR A 271 -9.70 -32.99 -33.84
CA TYR A 271 -9.13 -31.65 -33.95
C TYR A 271 -9.43 -30.99 -35.30
N ASP A 272 -9.25 -31.71 -36.41
CA ASP A 272 -9.58 -31.21 -37.76
C ASP A 272 -11.06 -30.77 -37.84
N ARG A 273 -11.99 -31.53 -37.23
CA ARG A 273 -13.41 -31.15 -37.16
C ARG A 273 -13.66 -29.91 -36.33
N LYS A 274 -12.96 -29.74 -35.20
CA LYS A 274 -13.09 -28.54 -34.36
C LYS A 274 -12.58 -27.32 -35.11
N GLU A 275 -11.45 -27.43 -35.80
CA GLU A 275 -10.87 -26.37 -36.65
C GLU A 275 -11.82 -25.96 -37.78
N ASP A 276 -12.45 -26.92 -38.47
CA ASP A 276 -13.46 -26.64 -39.50
C ASP A 276 -14.67 -25.87 -38.94
N ILE A 277 -15.13 -26.20 -37.73
CA ILE A 277 -16.25 -25.50 -37.08
C ILE A 277 -15.86 -24.05 -36.74
N ILE A 278 -14.65 -23.83 -36.23
CA ILE A 278 -14.12 -22.51 -35.89
C ILE A 278 -13.96 -21.65 -37.14
N ASN A 279 -13.38 -22.20 -38.21
CA ASN A 279 -13.18 -21.50 -39.47
C ASN A 279 -14.53 -21.11 -40.12
N ASN A 280 -15.51 -22.00 -40.10
CA ASN A 280 -16.88 -21.68 -40.55
C ASN A 280 -17.52 -20.58 -39.70
N PHE A 281 -17.31 -20.59 -38.38
CA PHE A 281 -17.79 -19.53 -37.49
C PHE A 281 -17.15 -18.17 -37.81
N LEU A 282 -15.85 -18.14 -38.12
CA LEU A 282 -15.12 -16.92 -38.47
C LEU A 282 -15.50 -16.37 -39.85
N GLU A 283 -15.83 -17.24 -40.82
CA GLU A 283 -16.37 -16.81 -42.12
C GLU A 283 -17.78 -16.21 -42.02
N THR A 284 -18.58 -16.66 -41.06
CA THR A 284 -19.97 -16.20 -40.86
C THR A 284 -20.06 -14.84 -40.14
N ILE A 285 -18.96 -14.37 -39.52
CA ILE A 285 -18.90 -13.11 -38.75
C ILE A 285 -18.22 -11.97 -39.56
N LYS A 286 -17.78 -12.22 -40.80
CA LYS A 286 -17.39 -11.17 -41.77
C LYS A 286 -18.60 -10.61 -42.50
#